data_AF-A0A0B1SIP0-F1
#
_entry.id   AF-A0A0B1SIP0-F1
#
_cell.length_a   1.000
_cell.length_b   1.000
_cell.length_c   1.000
_cell.angle_alpha   90.00
_cell.angle_beta   90.00
_cell.angle_gamma   90.00
#
_symmetry.space_group_name_H-M   'P 1'
#
loop_
_entity.id
_entity.type
_entity.pdbx_description
1 polymer ?
#
loop_
_entity_poly.entity_id
_entity_poly.type
_entity_poly.pdbx_seq_one_letter_code
_entity_poly.pdbx_strand_id
1 'polypeptide(L)' 'FRKAISCHYANDDLCRYIDVKNSNQEELSKEIIDIVKKRVQKHHGDADDLQLDYADIWRMRARAVNGTRSNL' A
#
# COMPACT_ATOMS: atom_id res chain seq x y z
N PHE A 1 4.36 -27.11 15.84
CA PHE A 1 3.90 -25.97 15.01
C PHE A 1 4.94 -24.85 15.05
N ARG A 2 5.45 -24.39 13.90
CA ARG A 2 6.36 -23.23 13.84
C ARG A 2 5.55 -21.95 13.62
N LYS A 3 5.71 -20.96 14.50
CA LYS A 3 5.14 -19.61 14.32
C LYS A 3 6.26 -18.67 13.88
N ALA A 4 5.95 -17.74 12.99
CA ALA A 4 6.88 -16.70 12.54
C ALA A 4 6.16 -15.36 12.42
N ILE A 5 6.90 -14.28 12.65
CA ILE A 5 6.48 -12.90 12.42
C ILE A 5 7.58 -12.23 11.60
N SER A 6 7.19 -11.46 10.59
CA SER A 6 8.12 -10.71 9.74
C SER A 6 7.60 -9.30 9.50
N CYS A 7 8.52 -8.39 9.20
CA CYS A 7 8.25 -7.01 8.81
C CYS A 7 9.32 -6.58 7.80
N HIS A 8 8.94 -5.67 6.91
CA HIS A 8 9.83 -5.06 5.93
C HIS A 8 9.94 -3.58 6.24
N TYR A 9 11.17 -3.10 6.38
CA TYR A 9 11.48 -1.69 6.59
C TYR A 9 12.08 -1.10 5.32
N ALA A 10 11.83 0.18 5.08
CA ALA A 10 12.40 0.94 3.99
C ALA A 10 12.95 2.26 4.56
N ASN A 11 14.04 2.76 3.98
CA ASN A 11 14.57 4.06 4.36
C ASN A 11 13.68 5.14 3.75
N ASP A 12 13.11 5.97 4.61
CA ASP A 12 12.12 6.98 4.25
C ASP A 12 12.70 8.12 3.39
N ASP A 13 13.93 8.54 3.65
CA ASP A 13 14.57 9.63 2.90
C ASP A 13 14.99 9.20 1.48
N LEU A 14 15.35 7.92 1.29
CA LEU A 14 15.92 7.41 0.05
C LEU A 14 14.90 6.74 -0.88
N CYS A 15 13.85 6.13 -0.33
CA CYS A 15 12.87 5.40 -1.13
C CYS A 15 11.77 6.31 -1.69
N ARG A 16 11.20 5.94 -2.84
CA ARG A 16 10.09 6.63 -3.49
C ARG A 16 9.07 5.62 -4.00
N TYR A 17 7.82 6.04 -4.04
CA TYR A 17 6.80 5.32 -4.80
C TYR A 17 7.03 5.51 -6.29
N ILE A 18 6.82 4.45 -7.06
CA ILE A 18 6.92 4.46 -8.52
C ILE A 18 5.56 4.11 -9.12
N ASP A 19 5.27 4.66 -10.30
CA ASP A 19 4.16 4.18 -11.11
C ASP A 19 4.56 2.81 -11.68
N VAL A 20 3.66 1.83 -11.51
CA VAL A 20 3.87 0.45 -11.95
C VAL A 20 3.14 0.11 -13.24
N LYS A 21 2.45 1.07 -13.87
CA LYS A 21 1.83 0.88 -15.20
C LYS A 21 2.86 0.47 -16.25
N ASN A 22 2.46 -0.42 -17.16
CA ASN A 22 3.32 -0.99 -18.19
C ASN A 22 4.56 -1.72 -17.63
N SER A 23 4.52 -2.14 -16.36
CA SER A 23 5.54 -3.00 -15.75
C SER A 23 4.95 -4.36 -15.40
N ASN A 24 5.81 -5.32 -15.07
CA ASN A 24 5.37 -6.63 -14.57
C ASN A 24 4.57 -6.56 -13.25
N GLN A 25 4.58 -5.41 -12.56
CA GLN A 25 3.85 -5.20 -11.31
C GLN A 25 2.48 -4.53 -11.50
N GLU A 26 2.07 -4.25 -12.75
CA GLU A 26 0.77 -3.62 -13.01
C GLU A 26 -0.40 -4.49 -12.53
N GLU A 27 -0.34 -5.80 -12.75
CA GLU A 27 -1.41 -6.72 -12.32
C GLU A 27 -1.52 -6.78 -10.79
N LEU A 28 -0.37 -6.84 -10.12
CA LEU A 28 -0.31 -6.80 -8.65
C LEU A 28 -0.94 -5.51 -8.08
N SER A 29 -0.77 -4.37 -8.77
CA SER A 29 -1.40 -3.11 -8.38
C SER A 29 -2.93 -3.21 -8.41
N LYS A 30 -3.50 -3.78 -9.47
CA LYS A 30 -4.96 -4.00 -9.61
C LYS A 30 -5.48 -4.90 -8.50
N GLU A 31 -4.81 -6.00 -8.22
CA GLU A 31 -5.17 -6.91 -7.12
C GLU A 31 -5.17 -6.21 -5.75
N ILE A 32 -4.19 -5.34 -5.50
CA ILE A 32 -4.09 -4.60 -4.24
C ILE A 32 -5.22 -3.56 -4.11
N ILE A 33 -5.55 -2.85 -5.19
CA ILE A 33 -6.69 -1.92 -5.22
C ILE A 33 -8.00 -2.68 -4.93
N ASP A 34 -8.20 -3.86 -5.51
CA ASP A 34 -9.38 -4.69 -5.28
C ASP A 34 -9.50 -5.16 -3.82
N ILE A 35 -8.38 -5.51 -3.19
CA ILE A 35 -8.35 -5.85 -1.75
C ILE A 35 -8.82 -4.66 -0.92
N VAL A 36 -8.38 -3.44 -1.26
CA VAL A 36 -8.79 -2.22 -0.54
C VAL A 36 -10.27 -1.93 -0.76
N LYS A 37 -10.78 -2.03 -1.99
CA LYS A 37 -12.22 -1.86 -2.28
C LYS A 37 -13.08 -2.83 -1.48
N LYS A 38 -12.72 -4.12 -1.46
CA LYS A 38 -13.41 -5.14 -0.64
C LYS A 38 -13.38 -4.79 0.85
N ARG A 39 -12.28 -4.23 1.34
CA ARG A 39 -12.16 -3.79 2.74
C ARG A 39 -13.06 -2.60 3.04
N VAL A 40 -13.14 -1.62 2.15
CA VAL A 40 -14.01 -0.45 2.28
C VAL A 40 -15.47 -0.85 2.29
N GLN A 41 -15.89 -1.69 1.34
CA GLN A 41 -17.25 -2.25 1.28
C GLN A 41 -17.61 -2.99 2.59
N LYS A 42 -16.68 -3.78 3.14
CA LYS A 42 -16.87 -4.46 4.44
C LYS A 42 -17.10 -3.50 5.61
N HIS A 43 -16.59 -2.28 5.51
CA HIS A 43 -16.78 -1.23 6.51
C HIS A 43 -17.94 -0.26 6.16
N HIS A 44 -18.85 -0.67 5.27
CA HIS A 44 -20.01 0.12 4.81
C HIS A 44 -19.64 1.44 4.11
N GLY A 45 -18.39 1.55 3.62
CA GLY A 45 -17.98 2.68 2.78
C GLY A 45 -18.31 2.42 1.32
N ASP A 46 -18.56 3.50 0.58
CA ASP A 46 -18.69 3.44 -0.87
C ASP A 46 -17.30 3.29 -1.51
N ALA A 47 -17.11 2.20 -2.25
CA ALA A 47 -15.84 1.86 -2.89
C ALA A 47 -15.80 2.21 -4.38
N ASP A 48 -16.94 2.56 -4.98
CA ASP A 48 -17.02 2.83 -6.42
C ASP A 48 -16.52 4.25 -6.75
N ASP A 49 -16.71 5.19 -5.82
CA ASP A 49 -16.18 6.56 -5.91
C ASP A 49 -14.69 6.68 -5.50
N LEU A 50 -14.09 5.58 -5.04
CA LEU A 50 -12.76 5.59 -4.46
C LEU A 50 -11.67 5.52 -5.55
N GLN A 51 -11.19 6.69 -5.98
CA GLN A 51 -10.03 6.83 -6.85
C GLN A 51 -8.74 6.72 -6.04
N LEU A 52 -8.13 5.54 -6.01
CA LEU A 52 -6.85 5.29 -5.34
C LEU A 52 -5.82 4.75 -6.31
N ASP A 53 -4.59 5.25 -6.18
CA ASP A 53 -3.42 4.66 -6.82
C ASP A 53 -2.72 3.66 -5.89
N TYR A 54 -1.90 2.79 -6.47
CA TYR A 54 -1.04 1.85 -5.76
C TYR A 54 -0.22 2.54 -4.66
N ALA A 55 0.35 3.71 -4.97
CA ALA A 55 1.15 4.48 -4.03
C ALA A 55 0.34 4.97 -2.81
N ASP A 56 -0.92 5.35 -3.00
CA ASP A 56 -1.79 5.81 -1.90
C ASP A 56 -2.04 4.73 -0.86
N ILE A 57 -2.21 3.50 -1.33
CA ILE A 57 -2.47 2.34 -0.46
C ILE A 57 -1.26 2.08 0.45
N TRP A 58 -0.04 2.15 -0.10
CA TRP A 58 1.17 1.99 0.70
C TRP A 58 1.45 3.18 1.62
N ARG A 59 1.18 4.42 1.19
CA ARG A 59 1.28 5.62 2.04
C ARG A 59 0.37 5.53 3.27
N MET A 60 -0.85 5.03 3.08
CA MET A 60 -1.81 4.81 4.17
C MET A 60 -1.34 3.71 5.12
N ARG A 61 -0.68 2.66 4.61
CA ARG A 61 -0.19 1.53 5.42
C ARG A 61 1.13 1.80 6.12
N ALA A 62 2.01 2.62 5.54
CA ALA A 62 3.34 2.94 6.06
C ALA A 62 3.26 3.61 7.44
N ARG A 63 4.27 3.36 8.28
CA ARG A 63 4.40 3.93 9.62
C ARG A 63 5.84 4.36 9.84
N ALA A 64 6.03 5.56 10.39
CA ALA A 64 7.33 5.98 10.89
C ALA A 64 7.66 5.16 12.14
N VAL A 65 8.69 4.33 12.05
CA VAL A 65 9.12 3.45 13.15
C VAL A 65 10.23 4.09 13.96
N ASN A 66 11.11 4.84 13.30
CA ASN A 66 12.16 5.63 13.91
C ASN A 66 12.45 6.86 13.03
N GLY A 67 12.82 7.97 13.64
CA GLY A 67 13.03 9.25 12.95
C GLY A 67 11.73 9.94 12.55
N THR A 68 11.86 10.90 11.64
CA THR A 68 10.75 11.73 11.15
C THR A 68 10.31 11.25 9.78
N ARG A 69 9.00 11.30 9.54
CA ARG A 69 8.44 10.94 8.23
C ARG A 69 8.90 11.93 7.14
N SER A 70 9.31 11.41 5.99
CA SER A 70 9.90 12.17 4.88
C SER A 70 9.16 11.93 3.55
N ASN A 71 9.35 10.79 2.87
CA ASN A 71 8.78 10.53 1.55
C ASN A 71 7.76 9.35 1.50
N LEU A 72 7.88 8.37 2.39
CA LEU A 72 7.05 7.16 2.50
C LEU A 72 5.93 7.28 3.53
#